data_AF-A0A4S8HZ91-F1
#
_entry.id   AF-A0A4S8HZ91-F1
#
_cell.length_a   1.000
_cell.length_b   1.000
_cell.length_c   1.000
_cell.angle_alpha   90.00
_cell.angle_beta   90.00
_cell.angle_gamma   90.00
#
_symmetry.space_group_name_H-M   'P 1'
#
loop_
_entity.id
_entity.type
_entity.pdbx_description
1 polymer ?
#
loop_
_entity_poly.entity_id
_entity_poly.type
_entity_poly.pdbx_seq_one_letter_code
_entity_poly.pdbx_strand_id
1 'polypeptide(L)'
;MRYNALIYPLIAGLAFCLSNLSVRNKIAGLGLGLVLCGLFAGFTMWRYKKLTDYWQYSPFSGWQFANNAMYAYRYVDSAEWKPVPQKYQALDNMIRDFNARTRHLLMDPKEKEQTSTFYMWSRGMPLMDYRDSLFKNTKYASSDFEFKKWASMGPLYKDYGIYIIRQYPFHFLRHFVWPNSHKYYAPPVEFLDEYNSGKKHVNDQAKTWFGYKSTKIKTRMLDNNVWILDFYPILSGIINGVMLFGLLYYLLLKGWQHNTTFNKTLILAGAVWLINAGFTIFASSAALRFQSFPIILTTTFALLLVDWMAQLMRTMKQEQNKQEAINEQLPQAIA
;
A
#
# COMPACT_ATOMS: atom_id res chain seq x y z
N MET A 1 -10.47 0.07 10.59
CA MET A 1 -9.01 -0.16 10.61
C MET A 1 -8.56 -0.67 9.25
N ARG A 2 -7.55 -0.04 8.64
CA ARG A 2 -7.10 -0.33 7.26
C ARG A 2 -6.31 -1.64 7.20
N TYR A 3 -6.36 -2.34 6.07
CA TYR A 3 -5.61 -3.60 5.84
C TYR A 3 -4.10 -3.49 6.13
N ASN A 4 -3.51 -2.29 5.98
CA ASN A 4 -2.11 -2.02 6.34
C ASN A 4 -1.78 -2.42 7.79
N ALA A 5 -2.75 -2.44 8.70
CA ALA A 5 -2.49 -2.84 10.08
C ALA A 5 -2.08 -4.31 10.22
N LEU A 6 -2.43 -5.17 9.23
CA LEU A 6 -2.14 -6.60 9.27
C LEU A 6 -0.65 -6.92 9.09
N ILE A 7 0.17 -5.96 8.64
CA ILE A 7 1.62 -6.16 8.52
C ILE A 7 2.35 -5.93 9.85
N TYR A 8 1.76 -5.19 10.78
CA TYR A 8 2.43 -4.85 12.04
C TYR A 8 2.70 -6.04 12.96
N PRO A 9 1.84 -7.08 13.05
CA PRO A 9 2.19 -8.29 13.78
C PRO A 9 3.44 -8.99 13.24
N LEU A 10 3.67 -8.95 11.92
CA LEU A 10 4.89 -9.51 11.30
C LEU A 10 6.12 -8.68 11.68
N ILE A 11 6.00 -7.35 11.59
CA ILE A 11 7.06 -6.41 12.00
C ILE A 11 7.38 -6.57 13.50
N ALA A 12 6.34 -6.68 14.34
CA ALA A 12 6.49 -6.88 15.78
C ALA A 12 7.16 -8.22 16.09
N GLY A 13 6.79 -9.30 15.39
CA GLY A 13 7.44 -10.60 15.50
C GLY A 13 8.94 -10.51 15.23
N LEU A 14 9.34 -9.82 14.15
CA LEU A 14 10.76 -9.59 13.86
C LEU A 14 11.45 -8.75 14.94
N ALA A 15 10.81 -7.68 15.41
CA ALA A 15 11.35 -6.83 16.47
C ALA A 15 11.58 -7.63 17.77
N PHE A 16 10.63 -8.49 18.15
CA PHE A 16 10.80 -9.39 19.30
C PHE A 16 11.94 -10.38 19.08
N CYS A 17 12.05 -10.97 17.89
CA CYS A 17 13.17 -11.87 17.55
C CYS A 17 14.53 -11.18 17.74
N LEU A 18 14.68 -9.94 17.27
CA LEU A 18 15.93 -9.17 17.36
C LEU A 18 16.23 -8.60 18.76
N SER A 19 15.21 -8.46 19.61
CA SER A 19 15.34 -7.92 20.97
C SER A 19 16.10 -8.86 21.93
N ASN A 20 16.69 -8.28 22.98
CA ASN A 20 17.36 -9.02 24.06
C ASN A 20 16.38 -9.47 25.17
N LEU A 21 15.05 -9.41 24.92
CA LEU A 21 14.05 -9.82 25.90
C LEU A 21 14.08 -11.34 26.15
N SER A 22 13.61 -11.78 27.31
CA SER A 22 13.44 -13.21 27.59
C SER A 22 12.40 -13.83 26.64
N VAL A 23 12.56 -15.11 26.29
CA VAL A 23 11.62 -15.82 25.39
C VAL A 23 10.18 -15.75 25.92
N ARG A 24 9.99 -15.80 27.24
CA ARG A 24 8.68 -15.65 27.88
C ARG A 24 8.05 -14.28 27.57
N ASN A 25 8.82 -13.19 27.69
CA ASN A 25 8.33 -11.85 27.38
C ASN A 25 8.05 -11.66 25.89
N LYS A 26 8.88 -12.26 25.01
CA LYS A 26 8.64 -12.26 23.56
C LYS A 26 7.31 -12.95 23.20
N ILE A 27 7.08 -14.14 23.74
CA ILE A 27 5.85 -14.92 23.50
C ILE A 27 4.65 -14.20 24.12
N ALA A 28 4.76 -13.68 25.34
CA ALA A 28 3.68 -12.94 25.99
C ALA A 28 3.30 -11.67 25.22
N GLY A 29 4.29 -10.88 24.79
CA GLY A 29 4.06 -9.64 24.03
C GLY A 29 3.45 -9.91 22.65
N LEU A 30 4.01 -10.85 21.90
CA LEU A 30 3.47 -11.22 20.59
C LEU A 30 2.10 -11.89 20.71
N GLY A 31 1.93 -12.76 21.70
CA GLY A 31 0.67 -13.45 22.00
C GLY A 31 -0.44 -12.47 22.36
N LEU A 32 -0.17 -11.51 23.25
CA LEU A 32 -1.14 -10.48 23.61
C LEU A 32 -1.54 -9.62 22.40
N GLY A 33 -0.56 -9.22 21.58
CA GLY A 33 -0.83 -8.48 20.33
C GLY A 33 -1.73 -9.26 19.38
N LEU A 34 -1.42 -10.54 19.13
CA LEU A 34 -2.22 -11.41 18.27
C LEU A 34 -3.63 -11.67 18.83
N VAL A 35 -3.77 -11.84 20.15
CA VAL A 35 -5.07 -11.99 20.82
C VAL A 35 -5.92 -10.74 20.64
N LEU A 36 -5.38 -9.55 20.90
CA LEU A 36 -6.11 -8.29 20.74
C LEU A 36 -6.51 -8.05 19.28
N CYS A 37 -5.60 -8.27 18.33
CA CYS A 37 -5.90 -8.19 16.90
C CYS A 37 -6.96 -9.23 16.49
N GLY A 38 -6.85 -10.45 17.00
CA GLY A 38 -7.76 -11.56 16.71
C GLY A 38 -9.17 -11.31 17.26
N LEU A 39 -9.29 -10.79 18.48
CA LEU A 39 -10.57 -10.41 19.07
C LEU A 39 -11.24 -9.28 18.28
N PHE A 40 -10.48 -8.24 17.92
CA PHE A 40 -10.98 -7.14 17.10
C PHE A 40 -11.44 -7.62 15.71
N ALA A 41 -10.62 -8.44 15.05
CA ALA A 41 -10.93 -9.02 13.75
C ALA A 41 -12.17 -9.92 13.84
N GLY A 42 -12.22 -10.83 14.81
CA GLY A 42 -13.34 -11.73 15.04
C GLY A 42 -14.64 -11.00 15.32
N PHE A 43 -14.63 -9.98 16.18
CA PHE A 43 -15.78 -9.12 16.44
C PHE A 43 -16.25 -8.42 15.16
N THR A 44 -15.32 -7.85 14.38
CA THR A 44 -15.62 -7.18 13.12
C THR A 44 -16.24 -8.16 12.11
N MET A 45 -15.66 -9.35 11.96
CA MET A 45 -16.17 -10.37 11.06
C MET A 45 -17.56 -10.86 11.48
N TRP A 46 -17.83 -10.96 12.79
CA TRP A 46 -19.15 -11.30 13.31
C TRP A 46 -20.20 -10.23 13.02
N ARG A 47 -19.82 -8.94 13.15
CA ARG A 47 -20.69 -7.82 12.76
C ARG A 47 -21.04 -7.86 11.27
N TYR A 48 -20.06 -8.16 10.41
CA TYR A 48 -20.32 -8.34 8.98
C TYR A 48 -21.17 -9.57 8.67
N LYS A 49 -20.96 -10.69 9.37
CA LYS A 49 -21.83 -11.86 9.23
C LYS A 49 -23.29 -11.52 9.54
N LYS A 50 -23.54 -10.75 10.60
CA LYS A 50 -24.91 -10.29 10.91
C LYS A 50 -25.51 -9.37 9.84
N LEU A 51 -24.67 -8.66 9.08
CA LEU A 51 -25.12 -7.72 8.06
C LEU A 51 -25.36 -8.40 6.70
N THR A 52 -24.44 -9.28 6.30
CA THR A 52 -24.34 -9.83 4.94
C THR A 52 -24.39 -11.35 4.87
N ASP A 53 -24.55 -12.05 6.00
CA ASP A 53 -24.51 -13.52 6.13
C ASP A 53 -23.15 -14.16 5.82
N TYR A 54 -22.11 -13.36 5.58
CA TYR A 54 -20.75 -13.82 5.30
C TYR A 54 -19.76 -13.39 6.37
N TRP A 55 -18.89 -14.31 6.77
CA TRP A 55 -17.72 -13.99 7.58
C TRP A 55 -16.68 -13.26 6.72
N GLN A 56 -16.49 -11.97 6.97
CA GLN A 56 -15.50 -11.17 6.26
C GLN A 56 -14.94 -10.08 7.17
N TYR A 57 -13.61 -9.91 7.16
CA TYR A 57 -12.97 -8.91 8.01
C TYR A 57 -13.22 -7.49 7.48
N SER A 58 -13.17 -7.34 6.16
CA SER A 58 -13.47 -6.09 5.49
C SER A 58 -13.90 -6.39 4.06
N PRO A 59 -15.07 -5.91 3.63
CA PRO A 59 -15.51 -6.08 2.26
C PRO A 59 -14.59 -5.35 1.27
N PHE A 60 -13.90 -4.30 1.73
CA PHE A 60 -13.00 -3.48 0.92
C PHE A 60 -11.96 -4.31 0.16
N SER A 61 -11.37 -5.34 0.79
CA SER A 61 -10.38 -6.18 0.11
C SER A 61 -10.95 -6.90 -1.09
N GLY A 62 -12.21 -7.34 -1.03
CA GLY A 62 -12.80 -8.09 -2.13
C GLY A 62 -12.93 -7.20 -3.36
N TRP A 63 -13.48 -6.01 -3.13
CA TRP A 63 -13.52 -4.95 -4.14
C TRP A 63 -12.14 -4.57 -4.65
N GLN A 64 -11.14 -4.49 -3.77
CA GLN A 64 -9.77 -4.15 -4.12
C GLN A 64 -9.11 -5.23 -4.99
N PHE A 65 -9.26 -6.51 -4.66
CA PHE A 65 -8.76 -7.61 -5.49
C PHE A 65 -9.42 -7.61 -6.88
N ALA A 66 -10.74 -7.43 -6.97
CA ALA A 66 -11.42 -7.33 -8.25
C ALA A 66 -10.97 -6.10 -9.06
N ASN A 67 -10.88 -4.93 -8.44
CA ASN A 67 -10.37 -3.71 -9.05
C ASN A 67 -8.96 -3.88 -9.62
N ASN A 68 -8.05 -4.43 -8.83
CA ASN A 68 -6.66 -4.65 -9.24
C ASN A 68 -6.59 -5.68 -10.39
N ALA A 69 -7.43 -6.72 -10.33
CA ALA A 69 -7.55 -7.71 -11.39
C ALA A 69 -8.06 -7.10 -12.71
N MET A 70 -8.99 -6.13 -12.66
CA MET A 70 -9.52 -5.49 -13.87
C MET A 70 -8.44 -4.72 -14.66
N TYR A 71 -7.50 -4.05 -13.96
CA TYR A 71 -6.36 -3.40 -14.62
C TYR A 71 -5.47 -4.37 -15.37
N ALA A 72 -5.36 -5.62 -14.91
CA ALA A 72 -4.66 -6.66 -15.64
C ALA A 72 -5.52 -7.23 -16.77
N TYR A 73 -6.80 -7.50 -16.46
CA TYR A 73 -7.66 -8.31 -17.31
C TYR A 73 -8.04 -7.62 -18.62
N ARG A 74 -8.13 -6.29 -18.61
CA ARG A 74 -8.37 -5.49 -19.81
C ARG A 74 -7.33 -5.67 -20.92
N TYR A 75 -6.11 -6.11 -20.57
CA TYR A 75 -5.00 -6.29 -21.51
C TYR A 75 -4.86 -7.75 -21.97
N VAL A 76 -5.70 -8.65 -21.49
CA VAL A 76 -5.74 -10.03 -21.96
C VAL A 76 -6.52 -10.06 -23.27
N ASP A 77 -5.93 -10.66 -24.31
CA ASP A 77 -6.60 -10.75 -25.60
C ASP A 77 -7.82 -11.66 -25.54
N SER A 78 -8.84 -11.36 -26.34
CA SER A 78 -10.09 -12.14 -26.37
C SER A 78 -9.86 -13.59 -26.78
N ALA A 79 -8.86 -13.85 -27.61
CA ALA A 79 -8.42 -15.19 -28.01
C ALA A 79 -7.78 -15.98 -26.85
N GLU A 80 -7.25 -15.30 -25.83
CA GLU A 80 -6.55 -15.92 -24.69
C GLU A 80 -7.44 -16.06 -23.45
N TRP A 81 -8.72 -15.69 -23.57
CA TRP A 81 -9.63 -15.73 -22.45
C TRP A 81 -9.95 -17.16 -22.02
N LYS A 82 -9.48 -17.51 -20.84
CA LYS A 82 -9.84 -18.74 -20.14
C LYS A 82 -11.28 -18.68 -19.61
N PRO A 83 -12.00 -19.80 -19.56
CA PRO A 83 -13.33 -19.84 -18.97
C PRO A 83 -13.28 -19.58 -17.47
N VAL A 84 -14.36 -18.99 -16.95
CA VAL A 84 -14.57 -18.81 -15.50
C VAL A 84 -15.60 -19.81 -14.98
N PRO A 85 -15.54 -20.20 -13.69
CA PRO A 85 -16.60 -20.95 -13.03
C PRO A 85 -17.98 -20.30 -13.21
N GLN A 86 -19.04 -21.12 -13.27
CA GLN A 86 -20.41 -20.67 -13.56
C GLN A 86 -20.87 -19.50 -12.69
N LYS A 87 -20.52 -19.51 -11.39
CA LYS A 87 -20.85 -18.45 -10.44
C LYS A 87 -20.29 -17.06 -10.80
N TYR A 88 -19.33 -16.96 -11.70
CA TYR A 88 -18.74 -15.70 -12.15
C TYR A 88 -19.11 -15.31 -13.58
N GLN A 89 -19.76 -16.20 -14.34
CA GLN A 89 -19.98 -15.97 -15.78
C GLN A 89 -20.74 -14.67 -16.07
N ALA A 90 -21.79 -14.36 -15.29
CA ALA A 90 -22.54 -13.13 -15.47
C ALA A 90 -21.66 -11.87 -15.26
N LEU A 91 -20.84 -11.87 -14.21
CA LEU A 91 -19.90 -10.78 -13.93
C LEU A 91 -18.79 -10.69 -14.99
N ASP A 92 -18.21 -11.83 -15.36
CA ASP A 92 -17.11 -11.93 -16.31
C ASP A 92 -17.54 -11.46 -17.71
N ASN A 93 -18.75 -11.85 -18.16
CA ASN A 93 -19.33 -11.37 -19.40
C ASN A 93 -19.50 -9.84 -19.39
N MET A 94 -20.05 -9.27 -18.32
CA MET A 94 -20.18 -7.80 -18.18
C MET A 94 -18.82 -7.08 -18.26
N ILE A 95 -17.78 -7.67 -17.65
CA ILE A 95 -16.41 -7.12 -17.69
C ILE A 95 -15.80 -7.25 -19.08
N ARG A 96 -15.96 -8.40 -19.75
CA ARG A 96 -15.48 -8.64 -21.12
C ARG A 96 -16.14 -7.69 -22.11
N ASP A 97 -17.46 -7.53 -22.02
CA ASP A 97 -18.24 -6.62 -22.86
C ASP A 97 -17.83 -5.16 -22.64
N PHE A 98 -17.56 -4.80 -21.39
CA PHE A 98 -16.99 -3.49 -21.06
C PHE A 98 -15.62 -3.30 -21.70
N ASN A 99 -14.69 -4.23 -21.48
CA ASN A 99 -13.33 -4.15 -22.02
C ASN A 99 -13.30 -4.14 -23.55
N ALA A 100 -14.20 -4.88 -24.21
CA ALA A 100 -14.33 -4.88 -25.66
C ALA A 100 -14.77 -3.50 -26.19
N ARG A 101 -15.72 -2.83 -25.50
CA ARG A 101 -16.19 -1.49 -25.86
C ARG A 101 -15.19 -0.38 -25.55
N THR A 102 -14.39 -0.52 -24.50
CA THR A 102 -13.47 0.52 -24.00
C THR A 102 -12.00 0.27 -24.38
N ARG A 103 -11.74 -0.67 -25.30
CA ARG A 103 -10.37 -1.04 -25.74
C ARG A 103 -9.59 0.14 -26.33
N HIS A 104 -10.29 1.07 -26.97
CA HIS A 104 -9.69 2.26 -27.59
C HIS A 104 -9.59 3.42 -26.59
N LEU A 105 -8.42 3.57 -25.95
CA LEU A 105 -8.13 4.60 -24.94
C LEU A 105 -8.27 6.06 -25.40
N LEU A 106 -8.26 6.31 -26.72
CA LEU A 106 -8.54 7.64 -27.28
C LEU A 106 -10.01 8.02 -27.10
N MET A 107 -10.90 7.03 -27.15
CA MET A 107 -12.35 7.21 -27.02
C MET A 107 -12.82 7.05 -25.57
N ASP A 108 -12.02 6.41 -24.71
CA ASP A 108 -12.25 6.35 -23.27
C ASP A 108 -11.01 6.79 -22.47
N PRO A 109 -10.82 8.12 -22.26
CA PRO A 109 -9.67 8.63 -21.54
C PRO A 109 -9.64 8.21 -20.06
N LYS A 110 -10.77 7.84 -19.46
CA LYS A 110 -10.84 7.44 -18.04
C LYS A 110 -10.11 6.12 -17.81
N GLU A 111 -10.10 5.28 -18.84
CA GLU A 111 -9.38 4.02 -18.88
C GLU A 111 -7.85 4.17 -19.02
N LYS A 112 -7.35 5.40 -19.24
CA LYS A 112 -5.90 5.68 -19.19
C LYS A 112 -5.36 5.70 -17.76
N GLU A 113 -6.20 5.89 -16.75
CA GLU A 113 -5.76 5.91 -15.37
C GLU A 113 -5.26 4.52 -14.96
N GLN A 114 -3.96 4.35 -14.78
CA GLN A 114 -3.39 3.07 -14.36
C GLN A 114 -3.46 2.94 -12.84
N THR A 115 -3.76 1.73 -12.36
CA THR A 115 -3.61 1.33 -10.94
C THR A 115 -4.28 2.28 -9.94
N SER A 116 -5.51 2.71 -10.21
CA SER A 116 -6.29 3.53 -9.26
C SER A 116 -7.39 2.69 -8.59
N THR A 117 -8.30 3.35 -7.88
CA THR A 117 -9.50 2.73 -7.31
C THR A 117 -10.75 2.97 -8.17
N PHE A 118 -10.57 3.26 -9.46
CA PHE A 118 -11.66 3.69 -10.35
C PHE A 118 -12.75 2.62 -10.50
N TYR A 119 -12.38 1.38 -10.82
CA TYR A 119 -13.34 0.30 -11.06
C TYR A 119 -14.19 -0.07 -9.83
N MET A 120 -13.69 0.17 -8.62
CA MET A 120 -14.43 -0.14 -7.38
C MET A 120 -15.37 0.97 -6.91
N TRP A 121 -15.19 2.23 -7.34
CA TRP A 121 -15.94 3.38 -6.81
C TRP A 121 -16.79 4.11 -7.86
N SER A 122 -16.43 4.04 -9.13
CA SER A 122 -17.10 4.79 -10.19
C SER A 122 -18.40 4.13 -10.62
N ARG A 123 -19.46 4.94 -10.74
CA ARG A 123 -20.76 4.50 -11.28
C ARG A 123 -20.62 4.14 -12.77
N GLY A 124 -21.36 3.14 -13.24
CA GLY A 124 -21.29 2.65 -14.62
C GLY A 124 -20.08 1.72 -14.88
N MET A 125 -19.32 1.38 -13.84
CA MET A 125 -18.28 0.36 -13.93
C MET A 125 -18.89 -1.04 -13.73
N PRO A 126 -18.38 -2.08 -14.41
CA PRO A 126 -18.95 -3.43 -14.35
C PRO A 126 -19.15 -3.98 -12.94
N LEU A 127 -18.25 -3.69 -11.99
CA LEU A 127 -18.42 -4.12 -10.60
C LEU A 127 -19.65 -3.46 -9.96
N MET A 128 -19.81 -2.15 -10.11
CA MET A 128 -20.94 -1.42 -9.54
C MET A 128 -22.26 -1.84 -10.21
N ASP A 129 -22.27 -1.97 -11.53
CA ASP A 129 -23.47 -2.34 -12.29
C ASP A 129 -23.89 -3.79 -12.01
N TYR A 130 -22.93 -4.71 -11.89
CA TYR A 130 -23.22 -6.10 -11.51
C TYR A 130 -23.77 -6.19 -10.08
N ARG A 131 -23.19 -5.45 -9.13
CA ARG A 131 -23.76 -5.35 -7.78
C ARG A 131 -25.21 -4.87 -7.86
N ASP A 132 -25.46 -3.75 -8.53
CA ASP A 132 -26.78 -3.13 -8.52
C ASP A 132 -27.83 -3.99 -9.24
N SER A 133 -27.44 -4.75 -10.26
CA SER A 133 -28.34 -5.71 -10.93
C SER A 133 -28.85 -6.82 -9.98
N LEU A 134 -28.00 -7.30 -9.06
CA LEU A 134 -28.38 -8.32 -8.08
C LEU A 134 -29.38 -7.82 -7.02
N PHE A 135 -29.39 -6.52 -6.73
CA PHE A 135 -30.26 -5.94 -5.70
C PHE A 135 -31.48 -5.20 -6.25
N LYS A 136 -31.56 -4.98 -7.57
CA LYS A 136 -32.60 -4.17 -8.23
C LYS A 136 -34.04 -4.56 -7.88
N ASN A 137 -34.31 -5.86 -7.76
CA ASN A 137 -35.65 -6.40 -7.47
C ASN A 137 -35.80 -6.87 -6.01
N THR A 138 -34.97 -6.37 -5.11
CA THR A 138 -34.98 -6.75 -3.69
C THR A 138 -35.42 -5.58 -2.82
N LYS A 139 -35.82 -5.86 -1.58
CA LYS A 139 -36.05 -4.81 -0.56
C LYS A 139 -34.83 -3.93 -0.26
N TYR A 140 -33.65 -4.31 -0.76
CA TYR A 140 -32.39 -3.57 -0.62
C TYR A 140 -32.07 -2.69 -1.84
N ALA A 141 -33.04 -2.48 -2.74
CA ALA A 141 -32.85 -1.64 -3.92
C ALA A 141 -32.57 -0.16 -3.58
N SER A 142 -33.09 0.35 -2.45
CA SER A 142 -32.91 1.76 -2.05
C SER A 142 -31.47 2.09 -1.64
N SER A 143 -31.14 3.39 -1.70
CA SER A 143 -29.84 3.91 -1.26
C SER A 143 -29.57 3.72 0.23
N ASP A 144 -30.60 3.47 1.04
CA ASP A 144 -30.45 3.25 2.49
C ASP A 144 -29.66 1.98 2.80
N PHE A 145 -29.58 1.06 1.84
CA PHE A 145 -28.85 -0.20 1.95
C PHE A 145 -27.52 -0.21 1.17
N GLU A 146 -27.01 0.93 0.70
CA GLU A 146 -25.75 1.00 -0.07
C GLU A 146 -24.60 0.25 0.62
N PHE A 147 -24.42 0.47 1.93
CA PHE A 147 -23.36 -0.20 2.68
C PHE A 147 -23.55 -1.72 2.71
N LYS A 148 -24.79 -2.19 2.88
CA LYS A 148 -25.10 -3.63 2.87
C LYS A 148 -24.86 -4.24 1.49
N LYS A 149 -25.35 -3.61 0.42
CA LYS A 149 -25.11 -4.04 -0.98
C LYS A 149 -23.62 -4.16 -1.26
N TRP A 150 -22.87 -3.11 -0.94
CA TRP A 150 -21.43 -3.06 -1.14
C TRP A 150 -20.72 -4.14 -0.31
N ALA A 151 -21.09 -4.30 0.96
CA ALA A 151 -20.48 -5.29 1.83
C ALA A 151 -20.75 -6.73 1.37
N SER A 152 -21.96 -7.03 0.89
CA SER A 152 -22.33 -8.38 0.42
C SER A 152 -21.52 -8.86 -0.78
N MET A 153 -20.97 -7.96 -1.59
CA MET A 153 -20.15 -8.34 -2.75
C MET A 153 -18.71 -8.71 -2.41
N GLY A 154 -18.23 -8.38 -1.21
CA GLY A 154 -16.85 -8.58 -0.78
C GLY A 154 -16.32 -10.00 -1.06
N PRO A 155 -17.00 -11.08 -0.62
CA PRO A 155 -16.54 -12.44 -0.86
C PRO A 155 -16.48 -12.82 -2.34
N LEU A 156 -17.53 -12.50 -3.12
CA LEU A 156 -17.59 -12.82 -4.55
C LEU A 156 -16.45 -12.14 -5.32
N TYR A 157 -16.23 -10.85 -5.09
CA TYR A 157 -15.18 -10.09 -5.76
C TYR A 157 -13.78 -10.47 -5.33
N LYS A 158 -13.60 -10.85 -4.05
CA LYS A 158 -12.33 -11.42 -3.60
C LYS A 158 -11.98 -12.67 -4.40
N ASP A 159 -12.91 -13.63 -4.44
CA ASP A 159 -12.65 -14.92 -5.08
C ASP A 159 -12.48 -14.76 -6.60
N TYR A 160 -13.29 -13.91 -7.23
CA TYR A 160 -13.18 -13.59 -8.65
C TYR A 160 -11.87 -12.88 -8.99
N GLY A 161 -11.51 -11.81 -8.26
CA GLY A 161 -10.27 -11.08 -8.49
C GLY A 161 -9.03 -11.96 -8.33
N ILE A 162 -9.00 -12.80 -7.27
CA ILE A 162 -7.92 -13.77 -7.08
C ILE A 162 -7.89 -14.79 -8.21
N TYR A 163 -9.05 -15.27 -8.69
CA TYR A 163 -9.11 -16.20 -9.81
C TYR A 163 -8.46 -15.60 -11.06
N ILE A 164 -8.85 -14.38 -11.44
CA ILE A 164 -8.29 -13.70 -12.61
C ILE A 164 -6.78 -13.46 -12.46
N ILE A 165 -6.32 -12.99 -11.29
CA ILE A 165 -4.88 -12.79 -11.02
C ILE A 165 -4.10 -14.10 -11.17
N ARG A 166 -4.64 -15.22 -10.69
CA ARG A 166 -4.01 -16.54 -10.82
C ARG A 166 -3.98 -17.04 -12.26
N GLN A 167 -5.00 -16.70 -13.05
CA GLN A 167 -5.05 -17.11 -14.46
C GLN A 167 -4.11 -16.31 -15.35
N TYR A 168 -3.84 -15.05 -15.01
CA TYR A 168 -3.02 -14.12 -15.79
C TYR A 168 -1.96 -13.41 -14.93
N PRO A 169 -1.03 -14.15 -14.28
CA PRO A 169 -0.07 -13.56 -13.34
C PRO A 169 0.87 -12.56 -14.02
N PHE A 170 1.29 -12.82 -15.26
CA PHE A 170 2.17 -11.91 -15.99
C PHE A 170 1.48 -10.59 -16.39
N HIS A 171 0.21 -10.64 -16.80
CA HIS A 171 -0.56 -9.42 -17.02
C HIS A 171 -0.73 -8.63 -15.73
N PHE A 172 -0.98 -9.32 -14.61
CA PHE A 172 -1.07 -8.66 -13.31
C PHE A 172 0.25 -7.99 -12.92
N LEU A 173 1.39 -8.67 -13.12
CA LEU A 173 2.69 -8.09 -12.87
C LEU A 173 2.96 -6.85 -13.75
N ARG A 174 2.67 -6.94 -15.05
CA ARG A 174 2.97 -5.87 -16.02
C ARG A 174 2.03 -4.67 -15.91
N HIS A 175 0.75 -4.89 -15.69
CA HIS A 175 -0.29 -3.85 -15.81
C HIS A 175 -0.85 -3.38 -14.47
N PHE A 176 -0.57 -4.11 -13.38
CA PHE A 176 -0.92 -3.67 -12.03
C PHE A 176 0.31 -3.47 -11.16
N VAL A 177 1.10 -4.51 -10.90
CA VAL A 177 2.22 -4.43 -9.93
C VAL A 177 3.26 -3.41 -10.39
N TRP A 178 3.73 -3.48 -11.65
CA TRP A 178 4.78 -2.60 -12.14
C TRP A 178 4.40 -1.11 -12.12
N PRO A 179 3.25 -0.67 -12.69
CA PRO A 179 2.85 0.73 -12.58
C PRO A 179 2.59 1.15 -11.14
N ASN A 180 2.11 0.25 -10.29
CA ASN A 180 1.90 0.53 -8.87
C ASN A 180 3.21 0.63 -8.08
N SER A 181 4.29 -0.06 -8.49
CA SER A 181 5.64 0.13 -7.95
C SER A 181 6.17 1.53 -8.23
N HIS A 182 5.90 2.09 -9.40
CA HIS A 182 6.22 3.50 -9.70
C HIS A 182 5.48 4.45 -8.77
N LYS A 183 4.19 4.21 -8.54
CA LYS A 183 3.41 4.95 -7.53
C LYS A 183 3.90 4.72 -6.11
N TYR A 184 4.48 3.57 -5.78
CA TYR A 184 5.09 3.38 -4.45
C TYR A 184 6.35 4.24 -4.29
N TYR A 185 7.18 4.31 -5.33
CA TYR A 185 8.39 5.13 -5.34
C TYR A 185 8.08 6.62 -5.20
N ALA A 186 7.18 7.13 -6.05
CA ALA A 186 6.69 8.50 -6.05
C ALA A 186 5.16 8.53 -5.89
N PRO A 187 4.64 8.52 -4.65
CA PRO A 187 3.22 8.38 -4.38
C PRO A 187 2.40 9.58 -4.80
N PRO A 188 1.35 9.41 -5.63
CA PRO A 188 0.48 10.51 -6.01
C PRO A 188 -0.31 11.04 -4.80
N VAL A 189 -0.65 12.33 -4.87
CA VAL A 189 -1.42 13.05 -3.84
C VAL A 189 -2.89 12.57 -3.80
N GLU A 190 -3.42 12.11 -4.94
CA GLU A 190 -4.79 11.57 -5.12
C GLU A 190 -5.86 12.48 -4.47
N PHE A 191 -6.67 11.92 -3.55
CA PHE A 191 -7.76 12.59 -2.85
C PHE A 191 -7.32 13.78 -1.98
N LEU A 192 -6.02 13.98 -1.78
CA LEU A 192 -5.49 15.09 -1.00
C LEU A 192 -5.18 16.32 -1.87
N ASP A 193 -5.29 16.21 -3.20
CA ASP A 193 -4.95 17.27 -4.15
C ASP A 193 -5.96 18.42 -4.12
N GLU A 194 -7.22 18.11 -3.85
CA GLU A 194 -8.28 19.09 -3.67
C GLU A 194 -8.90 19.02 -2.27
N TYR A 195 -8.99 20.16 -1.60
CA TYR A 195 -9.66 20.30 -0.32
C TYR A 195 -11.14 19.89 -0.44
N ASN A 196 -11.56 18.92 0.37
CA ASN A 196 -12.88 18.30 0.32
C ASN A 196 -13.29 17.80 -1.09
N SER A 197 -12.30 17.34 -1.88
CA SER A 197 -12.52 16.87 -3.26
C SER A 197 -13.21 17.93 -4.13
N GLY A 198 -12.82 19.19 -3.94
CA GLY A 198 -13.33 20.34 -4.69
C GLY A 198 -14.71 20.83 -4.25
N LYS A 199 -15.38 20.15 -3.31
CA LYS A 199 -16.75 20.48 -2.91
C LYS A 199 -16.76 21.57 -1.84
N LYS A 200 -17.58 22.60 -2.02
CA LYS A 200 -17.76 23.70 -1.03
C LYS A 200 -18.66 23.35 0.15
N HIS A 201 -19.31 22.19 0.11
CA HIS A 201 -20.25 21.74 1.12
C HIS A 201 -19.99 20.29 1.52
N VAL A 202 -20.23 19.98 2.79
CA VAL A 202 -20.38 18.61 3.30
C VAL A 202 -21.85 18.25 3.41
N ASN A 203 -22.16 16.95 3.51
CA ASN A 203 -23.52 16.51 3.79
C ASN A 203 -23.91 16.79 5.26
N ASP A 204 -25.21 16.75 5.56
CA ASP A 204 -25.72 17.02 6.91
C ASP A 204 -25.26 15.98 7.94
N GLN A 205 -25.01 14.75 7.50
CA GLN A 205 -24.43 13.71 8.35
C GLN A 205 -23.03 14.10 8.84
N ALA A 206 -22.16 14.57 7.94
CA ALA A 206 -20.82 15.03 8.31
C ALA A 206 -20.89 16.30 9.16
N LYS A 207 -21.78 17.25 8.84
CA LYS A 207 -22.02 18.43 9.69
C LYS A 207 -22.35 18.01 11.13
N THR A 208 -23.29 17.08 11.28
CA THR A 208 -23.72 16.58 12.59
C THR A 208 -22.61 15.83 13.31
N TRP A 209 -21.94 14.91 12.61
CA TRP A 209 -20.89 14.07 13.18
C TRP A 209 -19.68 14.86 13.66
N PHE A 210 -19.21 15.83 12.86
CA PHE A 210 -18.06 16.66 13.19
C PHE A 210 -18.42 17.93 13.97
N GLY A 211 -19.71 18.15 14.29
CA GLY A 211 -20.16 19.32 15.03
C GLY A 211 -19.96 20.65 14.28
N TYR A 212 -20.05 20.65 12.95
CA TYR A 212 -19.88 21.87 12.17
C TYR A 212 -21.10 22.80 12.30
N LYS A 213 -20.83 24.10 12.45
CA LYS A 213 -21.89 25.13 12.50
C LYS A 213 -22.67 25.24 11.18
N SER A 214 -22.03 24.92 10.05
CA SER A 214 -22.60 24.99 8.70
C SER A 214 -22.12 23.81 7.86
N THR A 215 -22.87 23.45 6.82
CA THR A 215 -22.40 22.52 5.78
C THR A 215 -21.34 23.15 4.89
N LYS A 216 -21.26 24.49 4.83
CA LYS A 216 -20.25 25.20 4.05
C LYS A 216 -18.89 25.12 4.73
N ILE A 217 -17.90 24.59 4.01
CA ILE A 217 -16.52 24.52 4.49
C ILE A 217 -15.75 25.78 4.11
N LYS A 218 -14.71 26.08 4.87
CA LYS A 218 -13.75 27.16 4.59
C LYS A 218 -12.36 26.55 4.48
N THR A 219 -11.61 26.95 3.46
CA THR A 219 -10.19 26.63 3.31
C THR A 219 -9.35 27.85 3.68
N ARG A 220 -8.11 27.61 4.12
CA ARG A 220 -7.09 28.66 4.31
C ARG A 220 -6.29 28.94 3.04
N MET A 221 -6.39 28.05 2.04
CA MET A 221 -5.77 28.23 0.73
C MET A 221 -6.56 29.24 -0.11
N LEU A 222 -5.90 29.84 -1.10
CA LEU A 222 -6.53 30.79 -2.03
C LEU A 222 -7.60 30.10 -2.89
N ASP A 223 -7.36 28.84 -3.25
CA ASP A 223 -8.27 27.98 -4.00
C ASP A 223 -8.45 26.63 -3.27
N ASN A 224 -9.14 25.68 -3.91
CA ASN A 224 -9.31 24.34 -3.36
C ASN A 224 -8.08 23.45 -3.58
N ASN A 225 -7.07 23.89 -4.35
CA ASN A 225 -5.92 23.08 -4.70
C ASN A 225 -4.92 23.04 -3.53
N VAL A 226 -4.34 21.88 -3.28
CA VAL A 226 -3.46 21.62 -2.13
C VAL A 226 -2.03 21.39 -2.62
N TRP A 227 -1.47 22.41 -3.27
CA TRP A 227 -0.12 22.39 -3.86
C TRP A 227 1.00 22.08 -2.84
N ILE A 228 0.76 22.32 -1.55
CA ILE A 228 1.75 22.05 -0.49
C ILE A 228 2.09 20.56 -0.38
N LEU A 229 1.30 19.66 -0.96
CA LEU A 229 1.58 18.22 -0.91
C LEU A 229 2.40 17.72 -2.11
N ASP A 230 2.60 18.54 -3.14
CA ASP A 230 3.24 18.13 -4.40
C ASP A 230 4.73 17.85 -4.28
N PHE A 231 5.38 18.33 -3.21
CA PHE A 231 6.78 18.01 -2.95
C PHE A 231 6.99 16.62 -2.35
N TYR A 232 5.97 16.03 -1.70
CA TYR A 232 6.09 14.73 -1.04
C TYR A 232 6.42 13.57 -2.01
N PRO A 233 5.82 13.47 -3.22
CA PRO A 233 6.22 12.47 -4.20
C PRO A 233 7.72 12.51 -4.52
N ILE A 234 8.28 13.72 -4.71
CA ILE A 234 9.71 13.92 -5.01
C ILE A 234 10.55 13.51 -3.80
N LEU A 235 10.20 14.00 -2.62
CA LEU A 235 10.88 13.67 -1.37
C LEU A 235 10.89 12.16 -1.11
N SER A 236 9.74 11.50 -1.27
CA SER A 236 9.59 10.05 -1.14
C SER A 236 10.50 9.29 -2.12
N GLY A 237 10.55 9.73 -3.39
CA GLY A 237 11.43 9.15 -4.40
C GLY A 237 12.89 9.23 -4.00
N ILE A 238 13.35 10.42 -3.58
CA ILE A 238 14.73 10.64 -3.11
C ILE A 238 15.04 9.73 -1.91
N ILE A 239 14.18 9.69 -0.89
CA ILE A 239 14.39 8.89 0.31
C ILE A 239 14.42 7.39 0.00
N ASN A 240 13.51 6.90 -0.85
CA ASN A 240 13.52 5.51 -1.30
C ASN A 240 14.80 5.17 -2.06
N GLY A 241 15.29 6.10 -2.91
CA GLY A 241 16.57 5.96 -3.60
C GLY A 241 17.74 5.87 -2.62
N VAL A 242 17.85 6.82 -1.69
CA VAL A 242 18.89 6.83 -0.64
C VAL A 242 18.84 5.56 0.20
N MET A 243 17.65 5.11 0.59
CA MET A 243 17.48 3.87 1.35
C MET A 243 17.95 2.65 0.55
N LEU A 244 17.53 2.51 -0.71
CA LEU A 244 17.91 1.39 -1.56
C LEU A 244 19.43 1.35 -1.78
N PHE A 245 20.02 2.45 -2.24
CA PHE A 245 21.47 2.51 -2.49
C PHE A 245 22.26 2.40 -1.20
N GLY A 246 21.82 3.03 -0.11
CA GLY A 246 22.45 2.91 1.21
C GLY A 246 22.49 1.46 1.70
N LEU A 247 21.38 0.72 1.57
CA LEU A 247 21.34 -0.71 1.88
C LEU A 247 22.29 -1.53 0.98
N LEU A 248 22.33 -1.25 -0.32
CA LEU A 248 23.24 -1.93 -1.25
C LEU A 248 24.71 -1.65 -0.89
N TYR A 249 25.08 -0.39 -0.63
CA TYR A 249 26.43 -0.02 -0.20
C TYR A 249 26.81 -0.70 1.12
N TYR A 250 25.90 -0.69 2.09
CA TYR A 250 26.11 -1.39 3.35
C TYR A 250 26.40 -2.88 3.16
N LEU A 251 25.68 -3.55 2.25
CA LEU A 251 25.94 -4.95 1.92
C LEU A 251 27.28 -5.14 1.19
N LEU A 252 27.60 -4.29 0.21
CA LEU A 252 28.86 -4.38 -0.54
C LEU A 252 30.08 -4.15 0.34
N LEU A 253 30.02 -3.20 1.28
CA LEU A 253 31.10 -2.88 2.21
C LEU A 253 31.16 -3.81 3.43
N LYS A 254 30.37 -4.89 3.43
CA LYS A 254 30.27 -5.82 4.56
C LYS A 254 30.01 -5.11 5.89
N GLY A 255 29.13 -4.10 5.88
CA GLY A 255 28.85 -3.25 7.04
C GLY A 255 28.42 -4.03 8.28
N TRP A 256 27.88 -5.25 8.08
CA TRP A 256 27.53 -6.18 9.14
C TRP A 256 28.71 -6.60 10.04
N GLN A 257 29.95 -6.39 9.64
CA GLN A 257 31.11 -6.75 10.44
C GLN A 257 31.46 -5.69 11.51
N HIS A 258 30.95 -4.47 11.38
CA HIS A 258 31.44 -3.33 12.19
C HIS A 258 30.62 -3.10 13.47
N ASN A 259 29.28 -3.22 13.44
CA ASN A 259 28.44 -2.91 14.60
C ASN A 259 27.19 -3.79 14.69
N THR A 260 27.21 -4.78 15.58
CA THR A 260 26.11 -5.75 15.75
C THR A 260 24.77 -5.12 16.11
N THR A 261 24.76 -4.01 16.86
CA THR A 261 23.53 -3.28 17.22
C THR A 261 22.95 -2.56 16.01
N PHE A 262 23.81 -1.88 15.23
CA PHE A 262 23.38 -1.22 13.99
C PHE A 262 22.83 -2.22 12.97
N ASN A 263 23.43 -3.41 12.87
CA ASN A 263 22.92 -4.47 12.01
C ASN A 263 21.47 -4.85 12.34
N LYS A 264 21.16 -5.01 13.63
CA LYS A 264 19.79 -5.34 14.07
C LYS A 264 18.81 -4.24 13.68
N THR A 265 19.19 -2.97 13.89
CA THR A 265 18.39 -1.81 13.47
C THR A 265 18.18 -1.82 11.96
N LEU A 266 19.21 -2.11 11.18
CA LEU A 266 19.12 -2.13 9.72
C LEU A 266 18.27 -3.28 9.18
N ILE A 267 18.37 -4.48 9.78
CA ILE A 267 17.51 -5.61 9.45
C ILE A 267 16.06 -5.26 9.72
N LEU A 268 15.76 -4.65 10.88
CA LEU A 268 14.41 -4.21 11.21
C LEU A 268 13.91 -3.14 10.23
N ALA A 269 14.73 -2.13 9.92
CA ALA A 269 14.42 -1.06 8.99
C ALA A 269 14.13 -1.60 7.57
N GLY A 270 15.03 -2.43 7.05
CA GLY A 270 14.89 -3.08 5.75
C GLY A 270 13.64 -3.96 5.70
N ALA A 271 13.35 -4.73 6.75
CA ALA A 271 12.13 -5.53 6.81
C ALA A 271 10.86 -4.69 6.85
N VAL A 272 10.82 -3.61 7.66
CA VAL A 272 9.67 -2.68 7.67
C VAL A 272 9.44 -2.09 6.29
N TRP A 273 10.51 -1.63 5.64
CA TRP A 273 10.45 -1.04 4.31
C TRP A 273 9.99 -2.07 3.25
N LEU A 274 10.58 -3.26 3.21
CA LEU A 274 10.23 -4.31 2.24
C LEU A 274 8.83 -4.89 2.46
N ILE A 275 8.42 -5.12 3.71
CA ILE A 275 7.07 -5.61 4.02
C ILE A 275 6.04 -4.54 3.65
N ASN A 276 6.31 -3.25 3.94
CA ASN A 276 5.43 -2.17 3.53
C ASN A 276 5.34 -2.03 2.01
N ALA A 277 6.47 -2.12 1.31
CA ALA A 277 6.55 -2.09 -0.15
C ALA A 277 5.77 -3.26 -0.76
N GLY A 278 6.07 -4.50 -0.35
CA GLY A 278 5.37 -5.69 -0.82
C GLY A 278 3.86 -5.62 -0.55
N PHE A 279 3.46 -5.21 0.65
CA PHE A 279 2.05 -5.05 0.95
C PHE A 279 1.39 -3.99 0.07
N THR A 280 1.98 -2.79 -0.04
CA THR A 280 1.38 -1.69 -0.79
C THR A 280 1.34 -2.01 -2.28
N ILE A 281 2.46 -2.43 -2.87
CA ILE A 281 2.59 -2.69 -4.31
C ILE A 281 1.63 -3.79 -4.79
N PHE A 282 1.45 -4.85 -4.01
CA PHE A 282 0.62 -5.98 -4.45
C PHE A 282 -0.84 -5.87 -4.02
N ALA A 283 -1.12 -5.30 -2.85
CA ALA A 283 -2.48 -5.29 -2.30
C ALA A 283 -3.26 -4.01 -2.62
N SER A 284 -2.61 -2.85 -2.80
CA SER A 284 -3.31 -1.56 -2.83
C SER A 284 -2.80 -0.58 -3.89
N SER A 285 -3.66 0.32 -4.38
CA SER A 285 -3.16 1.53 -5.05
C SER A 285 -2.24 2.28 -4.09
N ALA A 286 -0.98 2.48 -4.48
CA ALA A 286 -0.03 3.27 -3.73
C ALA A 286 -0.42 4.75 -3.83
N ALA A 287 -0.52 5.41 -2.68
CA ALA A 287 -0.95 6.79 -2.56
C ALA A 287 -0.29 7.45 -1.36
N LEU A 288 -0.15 8.78 -1.40
CA LEU A 288 0.57 9.54 -0.37
C LEU A 288 0.01 9.29 1.03
N ARG A 289 -1.32 9.24 1.17
CA ARG A 289 -2.04 8.97 2.43
C ARG A 289 -1.73 7.62 3.09
N PHE A 290 -1.13 6.68 2.36
CA PHE A 290 -0.69 5.38 2.88
C PHE A 290 0.82 5.35 3.14
N GLN A 291 1.57 6.28 2.54
CA GLN A 291 3.01 6.37 2.61
C GLN A 291 3.52 7.40 3.62
N SER A 292 2.67 8.30 4.16
CA SER A 292 3.14 9.34 5.09
C SER A 292 3.95 8.81 6.27
N PHE A 293 3.46 7.76 6.94
CA PHE A 293 4.20 7.13 8.06
C PHE A 293 5.43 6.34 7.59
N PRO A 294 5.34 5.47 6.57
CA PRO A 294 6.52 4.85 5.96
C PRO A 294 7.61 5.84 5.52
N ILE A 295 7.25 7.00 4.97
CA ILE A 295 8.20 8.05 4.56
C ILE A 295 8.98 8.56 5.77
N ILE A 296 8.30 8.86 6.89
CA ILE A 296 8.98 9.31 8.12
C ILE A 296 9.98 8.26 8.60
N LEU A 297 9.55 6.99 8.72
CA LEU A 297 10.43 5.91 9.16
C LEU A 297 11.61 5.70 8.21
N THR A 298 11.35 5.65 6.90
CA THR A 298 12.38 5.46 5.88
C THR A 298 13.36 6.63 5.88
N THR A 299 12.89 7.86 6.11
CA THR A 299 13.75 9.05 6.25
C THR A 299 14.71 8.88 7.42
N THR A 300 14.18 8.50 8.60
CA THR A 300 15.02 8.29 9.79
C THR A 300 16.08 7.22 9.53
N PHE A 301 15.72 6.09 8.92
CA PHE A 301 16.68 5.03 8.63
C PHE A 301 17.67 5.38 7.52
N ALA A 302 17.24 6.11 6.50
CA ALA A 302 18.12 6.61 5.45
C ALA A 302 19.17 7.55 6.02
N LEU A 303 18.79 8.47 6.92
CA LEU A 303 19.73 9.37 7.59
C LEU A 303 20.72 8.61 8.48
N LEU A 304 20.27 7.58 9.21
CA LEU A 304 21.15 6.72 10.00
C LEU A 304 22.15 5.93 9.14
N LEU A 305 21.72 5.46 7.96
CA LEU A 305 22.60 4.83 6.97
C LEU A 305 23.66 5.79 6.46
N VAL A 306 23.27 7.03 6.12
CA VAL A 306 24.20 8.07 5.66
C VAL A 306 25.21 8.43 6.75
N ASP A 307 24.76 8.59 8.00
CA ASP A 307 25.66 8.85 9.14
C ASP A 307 26.66 7.70 9.34
N TRP A 308 26.21 6.45 9.28
CA TRP A 308 27.09 5.28 9.35
C TRP A 308 28.13 5.27 8.22
N MET A 309 27.73 5.57 6.97
CA MET A 309 28.67 5.68 5.85
C MET A 309 29.69 6.80 6.07
N ALA A 310 29.25 7.95 6.58
CA ALA A 310 30.15 9.07 6.89
C ALA A 310 31.16 8.72 7.98
N GLN A 311 30.75 7.98 9.00
CA GLN A 311 31.65 7.48 10.05
C GLN A 311 32.66 6.48 9.49
N LEU A 312 32.22 5.52 8.67
CA LEU A 312 33.11 4.55 8.04
C LEU A 312 34.18 5.23 7.17
N MET A 313 33.79 6.21 6.34
CA MET A 313 34.74 6.97 5.51
C MET A 313 35.78 7.72 6.36
N ARG A 314 35.37 8.26 7.51
CA ARG A 314 36.30 8.92 8.45
C ARG A 314 37.30 7.93 9.05
N THR A 315 36.84 6.74 9.45
CA THR A 315 37.71 5.70 10.01
C THR A 315 38.73 5.22 8.99
N MET A 316 38.29 4.91 7.75
CA MET A 316 39.20 4.49 6.67
C MET A 316 40.26 5.55 6.37
N LYS A 317 39.88 6.83 6.34
CA LYS A 317 40.83 7.94 6.15
C LYS A 317 41.84 8.06 7.30
N GLN A 318 41.41 7.85 8.54
CA GLN A 318 42.31 7.87 9.70
C GLN A 318 43.30 6.71 9.68
N GLU A 319 42.87 5.51 9.27
CA GLU A 319 43.75 4.34 9.12
C GLU A 319 44.78 4.56 8.02
N GLN A 320 44.37 5.13 6.88
CA GLN A 320 45.28 5.48 5.79
C GLN A 320 46.34 6.49 6.26
N ASN A 321 45.93 7.58 6.91
CA ASN A 321 46.86 8.59 7.42
C ASN A 321 47.85 7.99 8.46
N LYS A 322 47.41 7.05 9.30
CA LYS A 322 48.29 6.35 10.24
C LYS A 322 49.31 5.47 9.51
N GLN A 323 48.90 4.78 8.47
CA GLN A 323 49.79 3.93 7.68
C GLN A 323 50.83 4.77 6.93
N GLU A 324 50.43 5.92 6.38
CA GLU A 324 51.33 6.88 5.74
C GLU A 324 52.37 7.41 6.73
N ALA A 325 51.95 7.82 7.94
CA ALA A 325 52.86 8.27 8.98
C ALA A 325 53.85 7.18 9.44
N ILE A 326 53.42 5.93 9.55
CA ILE A 326 54.31 4.80 9.87
C ILE A 326 55.33 4.58 8.75
N ASN A 327 54.89 4.64 7.49
CA ASN A 327 55.77 4.46 6.33
C ASN A 327 56.79 5.60 6.18
N GLU A 328 56.46 6.83 6.59
CA GLU A 328 57.41 7.96 6.61
C GLU A 328 58.45 7.86 7.74
N GLN A 329 58.10 7.23 8.87
CA GLN A 329 59.00 7.05 10.01
C GLN A 329 59.97 5.87 9.83
N LEU A 330 59.58 4.82 9.10
CA LEU A 330 60.41 3.62 8.88
C LEU A 330 61.79 3.90 8.24
N PRO A 331 61.92 4.75 7.21
CA PRO A 331 63.22 5.08 6.61
C PRO A 331 64.17 5.82 7.55
N GLN A 332 63.64 6.61 8.49
CA GLN A 332 64.45 7.39 9.45
C GLN A 332 64.99 6.54 10.62
N ALA A 333 64.40 5.37 10.88
CA ALA A 333 64.83 4.46 11.93
C ALA A 333 65.86 3.40 11.47
N ILE A 334 66.08 3.28 10.15
CA ILE A 334 66.99 2.30 9.54
C ILE A 334 68.30 2.96 9.05
N ALA A 335 68.34 4.30 8.97
CA ALA A 335 69.55 5.10 8.76
C ALA A 335 70.15 5.53 10.10
#